data_AF-A0A0J1DI79-F1
#
_entry.id   AF-A0A0J1DI79-F1
#
_cell.length_a   1.000
_cell.length_b   1.000
_cell.length_c   1.000
_cell.angle_alpha   90.00
_cell.angle_beta   90.00
_cell.angle_gamma   90.00
#
_symmetry.space_group_name_H-M   'P 1'
#
loop_
_entity.id
_entity.type
_entity.pdbx_description
1 polymer ?
#
loop_
_entity_poly.entity_id
_entity_poly.type
_entity_poly.pdbx_seq_one_letter_code
_entity_poly.pdbx_strand_id
1 'polypeptide(L)'
;METVDGIVAALYDVISGPAGKPRDWDRMRSLFAPEGRLMAVGARPDGSFGLRAMSVEDYITRNSKAFATMGFFEREAARTAETFGQVAHVFSTYESRHAADDAKPFQRGINSIQLYNDGKRWWIVNVLWRGEDAHLALPERYLKSH
;
A
#
# COMPACT_ATOMS: atom_id res chain seq x y z
N MET A 1 -13.64 11.05 14.04
CA MET A 1 -14.00 9.66 13.70
C MET A 1 -13.07 9.26 12.56
N GLU A 2 -12.27 8.20 12.71
CA GLU A 2 -11.41 7.74 11.61
C GLU A 2 -12.28 7.19 10.48
N THR A 3 -12.06 7.67 9.25
CA THR A 3 -12.75 7.20 8.04
C THR A 3 -11.87 6.21 7.29
N VAL A 4 -12.45 5.46 6.34
CA VAL A 4 -11.68 4.65 5.38
C VAL A 4 -10.61 5.51 4.69
N ASP A 5 -10.93 6.75 4.36
CA ASP A 5 -9.99 7.70 3.73
C ASP A 5 -8.82 8.03 4.64
N GLY A 6 -9.10 8.29 5.91
CA GLY A 6 -8.07 8.63 6.89
C GLY A 6 -7.05 7.51 7.09
N ILE A 7 -7.53 6.26 7.20
CA ILE A 7 -6.65 5.11 7.40
C ILE A 7 -5.86 4.74 6.13
N VAL A 8 -6.45 4.87 4.94
CA VAL A 8 -5.72 4.68 3.66
C VAL A 8 -4.67 5.77 3.47
N ALA A 9 -5.00 7.04 3.74
CA ALA A 9 -4.02 8.13 3.70
C ALA A 9 -2.88 7.90 4.69
N ALA A 10 -3.18 7.43 5.91
CA ALA A 10 -2.18 7.09 6.91
C ALA A 10 -1.26 5.93 6.49
N LEU A 11 -1.78 4.94 5.76
CA LEU A 11 -0.97 3.86 5.18
C LEU A 11 0.06 4.39 4.19
N TYR A 12 -0.34 5.29 3.28
CA TYR A 12 0.59 5.90 2.31
C TYR A 12 1.61 6.83 2.98
N ASP A 13 1.17 7.59 3.99
CA ASP A 13 2.02 8.50 4.75
C ASP A 13 3.14 7.75 5.50
N VAL A 14 2.80 6.66 6.19
CA VAL A 14 3.78 5.96 7.07
C VAL A 14 4.89 5.25 6.32
N ILE A 15 4.66 4.82 5.08
CA ILE A 15 5.70 4.24 4.21
C ILE A 15 6.52 5.31 3.48
N SER A 16 6.01 6.55 3.40
CA SER A 16 6.59 7.64 2.63
C SER A 16 7.56 8.53 3.41
N GLY A 17 8.57 9.06 2.72
CA GLY A 17 9.54 9.98 3.29
C GLY A 17 10.96 9.86 2.71
N PRO A 18 11.85 10.80 3.08
CA PRO A 18 13.21 10.85 2.56
C PRO A 18 14.07 9.68 3.06
N ALA A 19 15.19 9.45 2.36
CA ALA A 19 16.20 8.47 2.74
C ALA A 19 16.74 8.75 4.15
N GLY A 20 16.95 7.71 4.94
CA GLY A 20 17.60 7.81 6.25
C GLY A 20 16.72 8.40 7.36
N LYS A 21 15.56 8.98 7.02
CA LYS A 21 14.57 9.39 8.03
C LYS A 21 13.81 8.15 8.52
N PRO A 22 13.84 7.84 9.83
CA PRO A 22 13.07 6.73 10.37
C PRO A 22 11.59 6.89 10.05
N ARG A 23 10.94 5.79 9.67
CA ARG A 23 9.48 5.74 9.56
C ARG A 23 8.86 5.53 10.94
N ASP A 24 7.63 5.98 11.08
CA ASP A 24 6.84 5.76 12.29
C ASP A 24 6.25 4.35 12.28
N TRP A 25 7.06 3.37 12.67
CA TRP A 25 6.65 1.96 12.67
C TRP A 25 5.58 1.64 13.71
N ASP A 26 5.46 2.44 14.78
CA ASP A 26 4.39 2.27 15.75
C ASP A 26 3.06 2.73 15.17
N ARG A 27 3.06 3.81 14.39
CA ARG A 27 1.91 4.18 13.57
C ARG A 27 1.57 3.07 12.59
N MET A 28 2.53 2.52 11.85
CA MET A 28 2.30 1.39 10.93
C MET A 28 1.59 0.24 11.64
N ARG A 29 2.10 -0.21 12.79
CA ARG A 29 1.46 -1.27 13.60
C ARG A 29 0.04 -0.91 14.02
N SER A 30 -0.19 0.34 14.42
CA SER A 30 -1.50 0.80 14.89
C SER A 30 -2.61 0.85 13.82
N LEU A 31 -2.24 0.79 12.53
CA LEU A 31 -3.19 0.77 11.41
C LEU A 31 -3.73 -0.63 11.13
N PHE A 32 -2.98 -1.68 11.48
CA PHE A 32 -3.32 -3.05 11.11
C PHE A 32 -4.04 -3.77 12.25
N ALA A 33 -4.99 -4.64 11.87
CA ALA A 33 -5.52 -5.63 12.80
C ALA A 33 -4.39 -6.58 13.25
N PRO A 34 -4.51 -7.28 14.41
CA PRO A 34 -3.46 -8.18 14.90
C PRO A 34 -3.01 -9.24 13.87
N GLU A 35 -3.93 -9.74 13.05
CA GLU A 35 -3.69 -10.72 11.98
C GLU A 35 -3.42 -10.09 10.61
N GLY A 36 -3.26 -8.76 10.55
CA GLY A 36 -3.10 -7.99 9.33
C GLY A 36 -1.91 -8.44 8.48
N ARG A 37 -2.10 -8.51 7.15
CA ARG A 37 -1.08 -9.00 6.21
C ARG A 37 -0.78 -8.01 5.10
N LEU A 38 0.47 -8.07 4.63
CA LEU A 38 0.95 -7.41 3.43
C LEU A 38 1.38 -8.49 2.43
N MET A 39 0.85 -8.44 1.22
CA MET A 39 1.06 -9.48 0.22
C MET A 39 1.45 -8.92 -1.14
N ALA A 40 2.63 -9.31 -1.63
CA ALA A 40 3.12 -8.89 -2.94
C ALA A 40 2.87 -9.98 -3.99
N VAL A 41 2.22 -9.62 -5.09
CA VAL A 41 2.14 -10.46 -6.29
C VAL A 41 3.24 -10.05 -7.25
N GLY A 42 3.99 -11.03 -7.77
CA GLY A 42 5.03 -10.78 -8.76
C GLY A 42 5.25 -11.97 -9.69
N ALA A 43 5.71 -11.67 -10.90
CA ALA A 43 6.15 -12.69 -11.85
C ALA A 43 7.45 -13.37 -11.37
N ARG A 44 7.59 -14.65 -11.69
CA ARG A 44 8.81 -15.44 -11.50
C ARG A 44 9.54 -15.63 -12.84
N PRO A 45 10.84 -15.98 -12.82
CA PRO A 45 11.61 -16.23 -14.05
C PRO A 45 11.04 -17.33 -14.95
N ASP A 46 10.26 -18.26 -14.39
CA ASP A 46 9.60 -19.35 -15.12
C ASP A 46 8.25 -18.94 -15.76
N GLY A 47 7.88 -17.66 -15.66
CA GLY A 47 6.61 -17.13 -16.17
C GLY A 47 5.41 -17.35 -15.24
N SER A 48 5.57 -18.05 -14.11
CA SER A 48 4.52 -18.21 -13.11
C SER A 48 4.37 -16.96 -12.23
N PHE A 49 3.28 -16.87 -11.47
CA PHE A 49 3.08 -15.81 -10.48
C PHE A 49 3.24 -16.33 -9.06
N GLY A 50 3.94 -15.54 -8.24
CA GLY A 50 4.13 -15.81 -6.83
C GLY A 50 3.38 -14.82 -5.96
N LEU A 51 2.88 -15.32 -4.83
CA LEU A 51 2.38 -14.53 -3.74
C LEU A 51 3.40 -14.58 -2.60
N ARG A 52 3.90 -13.41 -2.18
CA ARG A 52 4.73 -13.28 -0.98
C ARG A 52 3.91 -12.62 0.11
N ALA A 53 3.46 -13.41 1.07
CA ALA A 53 2.81 -12.91 2.28
C ALA A 53 3.82 -12.52 3.36
N MET A 54 3.54 -11.44 4.06
CA MET A 54 4.35 -10.86 5.12
C MET A 54 3.42 -10.43 6.26
N SER A 55 3.86 -10.64 7.51
CA SER A 55 3.32 -9.87 8.63
C SER A 55 3.76 -8.40 8.54
N VAL A 56 3.18 -7.53 9.38
CA VAL A 56 3.63 -6.15 9.51
C VAL A 56 5.10 -6.09 9.91
N GLU A 57 5.54 -6.94 10.84
CA GLU A 57 6.95 -6.99 11.27
C GLU A 57 7.89 -7.49 10.17
N ASP A 58 7.47 -8.48 9.37
CA ASP A 58 8.26 -8.94 8.23
C ASP A 58 8.43 -7.81 7.21
N TYR A 59 7.37 -7.04 6.95
CA TYR A 59 7.43 -5.89 6.05
C TYR A 59 8.36 -4.80 6.59
N ILE A 60 8.25 -4.44 7.88
CA ILE A 60 9.12 -3.45 8.52
C ILE A 60 10.59 -3.90 8.43
N THR A 61 10.88 -5.13 8.85
CA THR A 61 12.23 -5.69 8.86
C THR A 61 12.85 -5.67 7.46
N ARG A 62 12.08 -6.11 6.47
CA ARG A 62 12.54 -6.21 5.09
C ARG A 62 12.84 -4.86 4.45
N ASN A 63 11.98 -3.87 4.68
CA ASN A 63 12.08 -2.59 3.98
C ASN A 63 12.90 -1.54 4.73
N SER A 64 13.13 -1.71 6.04
CA SER A 64 13.89 -0.75 6.85
C SER A 64 15.27 -0.43 6.27
N LYS A 65 16.01 -1.45 5.79
CA LYS A 65 17.33 -1.22 5.16
C LYS A 65 17.22 -0.39 3.88
N ALA A 66 16.20 -0.63 3.06
CA ALA A 66 16.00 0.12 1.82
C ALA A 66 15.64 1.58 2.11
N PHE A 67 14.71 1.83 3.04
CA PHE A 67 14.30 3.19 3.41
C PHE A 67 15.41 3.98 4.12
N ALA A 68 16.37 3.31 4.76
CA ALA A 68 17.54 3.97 5.34
C ALA A 68 18.47 4.58 4.27
N THR A 69 18.49 4.01 3.06
CA THR A 69 19.43 4.42 1.99
C THR A 69 18.74 5.09 0.81
N MET A 70 17.43 4.94 0.68
CA MET A 70 16.68 5.36 -0.50
C MET A 70 15.43 6.13 -0.09
N GLY A 71 15.23 7.30 -0.71
CA GLY A 71 13.97 8.02 -0.59
C GLY A 71 12.86 7.20 -1.23
N PHE A 72 11.72 7.15 -0.56
CA PHE A 72 10.57 6.41 -1.04
C PHE A 72 9.33 7.21 -0.68
N PHE A 73 8.60 7.64 -1.70
CA PHE A 73 7.35 8.35 -1.56
C PHE A 73 6.33 7.62 -2.39
N GLU A 74 5.29 7.13 -1.75
CA GLU A 74 4.18 6.49 -2.41
C GLU A 74 2.90 7.24 -2.09
N ARG A 75 2.13 7.55 -3.14
CA ARG A 75 0.86 8.26 -3.02
C ARG A 75 -0.25 7.52 -3.74
N GLU A 76 -1.46 7.70 -3.25
CA GLU A 76 -2.67 7.34 -3.97
C GLU A 76 -2.91 8.31 -5.13
N ALA A 77 -3.05 7.79 -6.34
CA ALA A 77 -3.36 8.57 -7.54
C ALA A 77 -4.85 8.51 -7.91
N ALA A 78 -5.48 7.35 -7.69
CA ALA A 78 -6.90 7.13 -7.94
C ALA A 78 -7.36 5.90 -7.15
N ARG A 79 -8.67 5.74 -6.95
CA ARG A 79 -9.22 4.53 -6.32
C ARG A 79 -10.66 4.25 -6.72
N THR A 80 -11.07 3.00 -6.52
CA THR A 80 -12.47 2.58 -6.40
C THR A 80 -12.67 1.97 -5.02
N ALA A 81 -13.74 2.34 -4.31
CA ALA A 81 -14.00 1.86 -2.97
C ALA A 81 -15.45 1.43 -2.81
N GLU A 82 -15.66 0.33 -2.08
CA GLU A 82 -16.98 -0.20 -1.73
C GLU A 82 -17.03 -0.41 -0.21
N THR A 83 -18.19 -0.20 0.40
CA THR A 83 -18.38 -0.39 1.84
C THR A 83 -19.73 -1.03 2.12
N PHE A 84 -19.73 -2.07 2.95
CA PHE A 84 -20.93 -2.73 3.44
C PHE A 84 -20.80 -2.98 4.94
N GLY A 85 -21.48 -2.15 5.74
CA GLY A 85 -21.39 -2.20 7.19
C GLY A 85 -19.96 -2.03 7.69
N GLN A 86 -19.45 -3.04 8.40
CA GLN A 86 -18.11 -3.06 9.00
C GLN A 86 -16.99 -3.50 8.04
N VAL A 87 -17.29 -3.69 6.75
CA VAL A 87 -16.30 -4.15 5.76
C VAL A 87 -16.14 -3.09 4.69
N ALA A 88 -14.90 -2.76 4.34
CA ALA A 88 -14.57 -1.91 3.22
C ALA A 88 -13.48 -2.54 2.35
N HIS A 89 -13.58 -2.32 1.04
CA HIS A 89 -12.54 -2.65 0.08
C HIS A 89 -12.16 -1.40 -0.69
N VAL A 90 -10.86 -1.15 -0.80
CA VAL A 90 -10.31 -0.02 -1.54
C VAL A 90 -9.30 -0.55 -2.55
N PHE A 91 -9.64 -0.40 -3.82
CA PHE A 91 -8.76 -0.73 -4.94
C PHE A 91 -8.05 0.55 -5.39
N SER A 92 -6.86 0.74 -4.85
CA SER A 92 -6.12 2.01 -4.84
C SER A 92 -4.92 1.96 -5.79
N THR A 93 -4.92 2.83 -6.81
CA THR A 93 -3.78 3.02 -7.71
C THR A 93 -2.70 3.83 -7.01
N TYR A 94 -1.50 3.27 -6.89
CA TYR A 94 -0.37 3.94 -6.28
C TYR A 94 0.66 4.40 -7.33
N GLU A 95 1.41 5.43 -6.95
CA GLU A 95 2.61 5.88 -7.65
C GLU A 95 3.76 5.99 -6.65
N SER A 96 4.86 5.28 -6.89
CA SER A 96 6.07 5.32 -6.08
C SER A 96 7.17 6.15 -6.76
N ARG A 97 7.84 7.02 -5.99
CA ARG A 97 8.87 7.97 -6.41
C ARG A 97 10.07 7.93 -5.45
N HIS A 98 11.24 8.36 -5.90
CA HIS A 98 12.42 8.45 -5.04
C HIS A 98 12.45 9.77 -4.26
N ALA A 99 12.00 10.85 -4.88
CA ALA A 99 11.73 12.14 -4.27
C ALA A 99 10.27 12.55 -4.47
N ALA A 100 9.72 13.33 -3.53
CA ALA A 100 8.31 13.73 -3.56
C ALA A 100 7.96 14.58 -4.80
N ASP A 101 8.94 15.31 -5.33
CA ASP A 101 8.84 16.22 -6.47
C ASP A 101 9.35 15.61 -7.79
N ASP A 102 9.74 14.34 -7.80
CA ASP A 102 10.10 13.63 -9.04
C ASP A 102 8.97 13.77 -10.06
N ALA A 103 9.29 14.19 -11.28
CA ALA A 103 8.27 14.41 -12.32
C ALA A 103 7.53 13.12 -12.69
N LYS A 104 8.22 11.97 -12.74
CA LYS A 104 7.64 10.67 -13.11
C LYS A 104 7.87 9.62 -12.01
N PRO A 105 6.88 8.75 -11.75
CA PRO A 105 7.05 7.67 -10.80
C PRO A 105 7.97 6.60 -11.40
N PHE A 106 8.77 5.95 -10.55
CA PHE A 106 9.59 4.81 -10.98
C PHE A 106 8.77 3.52 -10.99
N GLN A 107 7.67 3.47 -10.24
CA GLN A 107 6.76 2.33 -10.19
C GLN A 107 5.33 2.82 -10.00
N ARG A 108 4.39 2.10 -10.59
CA ARG A 108 2.95 2.23 -10.32
C ARG A 108 2.34 0.86 -10.20
N GLY A 109 1.13 0.80 -9.66
CA GLY A 109 0.38 -0.43 -9.55
C GLY A 109 -0.89 -0.22 -8.75
N ILE A 110 -1.45 -1.32 -8.26
CA ILE A 110 -2.66 -1.29 -7.45
C ILE A 110 -2.43 -1.97 -6.11
N ASN A 111 -2.83 -1.29 -5.04
CA ASN A 111 -3.06 -1.82 -3.71
C ASN A 111 -4.54 -2.20 -3.59
N SER A 112 -4.82 -3.50 -3.42
CA SER A 112 -6.12 -4.02 -3.02
C SER A 112 -6.15 -4.10 -1.49
N ILE A 113 -6.78 -3.10 -0.87
CA ILE A 113 -6.80 -2.91 0.58
C ILE A 113 -8.15 -3.37 1.12
N GLN A 114 -8.12 -4.25 2.11
CA GLN A 114 -9.32 -4.70 2.82
C GLN A 114 -9.28 -4.19 4.25
N LEU A 115 -10.40 -3.61 4.68
CA LEU A 115 -10.54 -3.01 6.00
C LEU A 115 -11.74 -3.59 6.75
N TYR A 116 -11.60 -3.60 8.07
CA TYR A 116 -12.61 -4.03 9.02
C TYR A 116 -12.86 -2.93 10.06
N ASN A 117 -14.12 -2.69 10.42
CA ASN A 117 -14.50 -1.79 11.50
C ASN A 117 -14.97 -2.58 12.73
N ASP A 118 -14.33 -2.37 13.88
CA ASP A 118 -14.66 -3.06 15.13
C ASP A 118 -15.83 -2.44 15.93
N GLY A 119 -16.54 -1.48 15.32
CA GLY A 119 -17.56 -0.65 15.96
C GLY A 119 -17.01 0.63 16.58
N LYS A 120 -15.69 0.81 16.64
CA LYS A 120 -15.02 2.01 17.17
C LYS A 120 -14.13 2.69 16.12
N ARG A 121 -13.39 1.90 15.33
CA ARG A 121 -12.48 2.40 14.29
C ARG A 121 -12.28 1.39 13.17
N TRP A 122 -11.66 1.83 12.08
CA TRP A 122 -11.22 0.98 10.99
C TRP A 122 -9.83 0.40 11.26
N TRP A 123 -9.60 -0.80 10.74
CA TRP A 123 -8.35 -1.55 10.78
C TRP A 123 -8.04 -2.09 9.39
N ILE A 124 -6.77 -2.10 9.01
CA ILE A 124 -6.30 -2.78 7.79
C ILE A 124 -6.15 -4.27 8.11
N VAL A 125 -6.85 -5.11 7.37
CA VAL A 125 -6.73 -6.57 7.47
C VAL A 125 -5.78 -7.11 6.41
N ASN A 126 -5.80 -6.52 5.22
CA ASN A 126 -4.96 -6.98 4.12
C ASN A 126 -4.58 -5.83 3.18
N VAL A 127 -3.33 -5.81 2.74
CA VAL A 127 -2.85 -5.03 1.60
C VAL A 127 -2.22 -6.00 0.61
N LEU A 128 -2.95 -6.33 -0.45
CA LEU A 128 -2.46 -7.14 -1.56
C LEU A 128 -2.10 -6.23 -2.72
N TRP A 129 -0.89 -6.30 -3.27
CA TRP A 129 -0.52 -5.43 -4.38
C TRP A 129 0.11 -6.15 -5.55
N ARG A 130 -0.03 -5.52 -6.72
CA ARG A 130 0.69 -5.85 -7.94
C ARG A 130 1.13 -4.57 -8.64
N GLY A 131 2.40 -4.51 -9.00
CA GLY A 131 2.97 -3.46 -9.85
C GLY A 131 2.66 -3.68 -11.32
N GLU A 132 2.71 -2.60 -12.11
CA GLU A 132 2.79 -2.70 -13.56
C GLU A 132 4.03 -3.51 -13.99
N ASP A 133 3.92 -4.18 -15.14
CA ASP A 133 5.02 -4.84 -15.81
C ASP A 133 4.85 -4.70 -17.34
N ALA A 134 5.79 -5.23 -18.14
CA ALA A 134 5.74 -5.12 -19.60
C ALA A 134 4.48 -5.76 -20.23
N HIS A 135 3.78 -6.63 -19.50
CA HIS A 135 2.57 -7.33 -19.93
C HIS A 135 1.31 -6.86 -19.20
N LEU A 136 1.44 -5.97 -18.20
CA LEU A 136 0.35 -5.44 -17.42
C LEU A 136 0.52 -3.94 -17.18
N ALA A 137 -0.16 -3.14 -17.99
CA ALA A 137 -0.32 -1.71 -17.75
C ALA A 137 -1.59 -1.42 -16.96
N LEU A 138 -1.62 -0.31 -16.22
CA LEU A 138 -2.80 0.21 -15.53
C LEU A 138 -3.90 0.57 -16.55
N PRO A 139 -5.08 -0.07 -16.48
CA PRO A 139 -6.24 0.34 -17.27
C PRO A 139 -6.69 1.77 -16.97
N GLU A 140 -7.17 2.50 -17.98
CA GLU A 140 -7.63 3.89 -17.83
C GLU A 140 -8.67 4.11 -16.73
N ARG A 141 -9.56 3.13 -16.52
CA ARG A 141 -10.59 3.18 -15.47
C ARG A 141 -10.03 3.27 -14.05
N TYR A 142 -8.77 2.89 -13.83
CA TYR A 142 -8.10 2.99 -12.53
C TYR A 142 -7.17 4.21 -12.44
N LEU A 143 -7.24 5.13 -13.41
CA LEU A 143 -6.49 6.39 -13.40
C LEU A 143 -7.37 7.60 -13.00
N LYS A 144 -8.65 7.36 -12.73
CA LYS A 144 -9.61 8.37 -12.29
C LYS A 144 -10.33 7.86 -11.04
N SER A 145 -10.49 8.73 -10.05
CA SER A 145 -11.32 8.41 -8.88
C SER A 145 -12.79 8.50 -9.26
N HIS A 146 -13.59 7.57 -8.72
CA HIS A 146 -15.04 7.55 -8.83
C HIS A 146 -15.67 7.75 -7.45
#